data_AF-A0A957WFG6-F1
#
_entry.id   AF-A0A957WFG6-F1
#
_cell.length_a   1.000
_cell.length_b   1.000
_cell.length_c   1.000
_cell.angle_alpha   90.00
_cell.angle_beta   90.00
_cell.angle_gamma   90.00
#
_symmetry.space_group_name_H-M   'P 1'
#
loop_
_entity.id
_entity.type
_entity.pdbx_description
1 polymer ?
#
loop_
_entity_poly.entity_id
_entity_poly.type
_entity_poly.pdbx_seq_one_letter_code
_entity_poly.pdbx_strand_id
1 'polypeptide(L)'
;MPKIEVDLNDAAYQAALNRAQSEGKSLEEVIAGLVIDYGEGQAIGVRSYTVQRGDSLSRIAREMYGDPHQYPLIQQANNLSDPGRIWVGQVLIIPPVAQASPTPAPTPTPISPPEPTPPSEPVSPPEPTPAPTPEPTPKPVPAPEPPKPPEPTKPTVDPCAPIPNESYTTLPIVGSPTDRPADKHGDINLALRGYAKTEAKLGLIDMSGPTDQRAPQLAGLFKDHRTGVFTTTYRVNNWDWASNSRGSVITDFETTLAGLKVEPGEIIRVPGAGYDIGQGNQVLVLYASRERITLKYTGEDTVATGYAVHVENICTEPSLLALYERMNSEGRRHLPALKAGQAFGRARGEEIQVAIRDTGRFMDPRVRKDWWH
;
A
#
# COMPACT_ATOMS: atom_id res chain seq x y z
N MET A 1 49.90 1.65 21.94
CA MET A 1 48.48 1.25 21.86
C MET A 1 48.24 0.73 20.46
N PRO A 2 47.65 -0.47 20.28
CA PRO A 2 47.33 -0.96 18.95
C PRO A 2 46.34 0.01 18.29
N LYS A 3 46.70 0.53 17.11
CA LYS A 3 45.76 1.24 16.24
C LYS A 3 44.86 0.17 15.62
N ILE A 4 43.60 0.17 16.01
CA ILE A 4 42.57 -0.67 15.38
C ILE A 4 42.03 0.18 14.23
N GLU A 5 42.32 -0.21 12.98
CA GLU A 5 41.63 0.34 11.81
C GLU A 5 40.33 -0.45 11.63
N VAL A 6 39.21 0.27 11.74
CA VAL A 6 37.86 -0.29 11.54
C VAL A 6 37.43 0.04 10.12
N ASP A 7 37.34 -0.97 9.27
CA ASP A 7 36.88 -0.80 7.89
C ASP A 7 35.34 -0.78 7.86
N LEU A 8 34.78 0.41 8.13
CA LEU A 8 33.35 0.65 8.03
C LEU A 8 33.01 0.94 6.57
N ASN A 9 32.08 0.19 5.99
CA ASN A 9 31.53 0.59 4.69
C ASN A 9 30.87 1.97 4.78
N ASP A 10 30.75 2.67 3.65
CA ASP A 10 30.25 4.06 3.60
C ASP A 10 28.91 4.22 4.34
N ALA A 11 28.03 3.22 4.26
CA ALA A 11 26.74 3.24 4.94
C ALA A 11 26.85 3.10 6.47
N ALA A 12 27.74 2.24 6.97
CA ALA A 12 28.01 2.07 8.39
C ALA A 12 28.70 3.30 9.00
N TYR A 13 29.58 3.95 8.23
CA TYR A 13 30.19 5.22 8.61
C TYR A 13 29.15 6.35 8.72
N GLN A 14 28.24 6.47 7.74
CA GLN A 14 27.15 7.46 7.80
C GLN A 14 26.14 7.18 8.92
N ALA A 15 25.82 5.91 9.20
CA ALA A 15 24.95 5.55 10.31
C ALA A 15 25.59 5.90 11.67
N ALA A 16 26.89 5.65 11.83
CA ALA A 16 27.63 6.04 13.03
C ALA A 16 27.71 7.56 13.21
N LEU A 17 27.87 8.31 12.11
CA LEU A 17 27.83 9.78 12.10
C LEU A 17 26.46 10.33 12.52
N ASN A 18 25.37 9.80 11.96
CA ASN A 18 24.02 10.23 12.31
C ASN A 18 23.70 9.94 13.78
N ARG A 19 24.14 8.80 14.29
CA ARG A 19 23.99 8.43 15.70
C ARG A 19 24.77 9.34 16.63
N ALA A 20 26.03 9.63 16.29
CA ALA A 20 26.87 10.58 17.02
C ALA A 20 26.20 11.96 17.12
N GLN A 21 25.63 12.45 16.02
CA GLN A 21 24.88 13.71 16.00
C GLN A 21 23.61 13.66 16.85
N SER A 22 22.83 12.57 16.77
CA SER A 22 21.58 12.44 17.53
C SER A 22 21.79 12.27 19.04
N GLU A 23 22.89 11.63 19.44
CA GLU A 23 23.22 11.35 20.85
C GLU A 23 24.11 12.43 21.48
N GLY A 24 24.55 13.42 20.69
CA GLY A 24 25.49 14.46 21.15
C GLY A 24 26.86 13.89 21.55
N LYS A 25 27.25 12.75 20.99
CA LYS A 25 28.52 12.05 21.23
C LYS A 25 29.46 12.24 20.06
N SER A 26 30.75 12.10 20.28
CA SER A 26 31.71 12.04 19.19
C SER A 26 31.56 10.72 18.42
N LEU A 27 31.93 10.75 17.13
CA LEU A 27 31.98 9.55 16.30
C LEU A 27 32.89 8.48 16.94
N GLU A 28 33.98 8.90 17.57
CA GLU A 28 34.90 8.02 18.29
C GLU A 28 34.25 7.38 19.51
N GLU A 29 33.41 8.09 20.28
CA GLU A 29 32.67 7.52 21.41
C GLU A 29 31.59 6.54 20.96
N VAL A 30 30.93 6.80 19.83
CA VAL A 30 29.95 5.88 19.23
C VAL A 30 30.63 4.63 18.69
N ILE A 31 31.78 4.78 18.02
CA ILE A 31 32.59 3.67 17.53
C ILE A 31 33.23 2.89 18.69
N ALA A 32 33.71 3.56 19.73
CA ALA A 32 34.25 2.91 20.93
C ALA A 32 33.18 2.17 21.72
N GLY A 33 31.96 2.71 21.81
CA GLY A 33 30.81 2.02 22.40
C GLY A 33 30.42 0.74 21.65
N LEU A 34 30.59 0.73 20.32
CA LEU A 34 30.42 -0.47 19.48
C LEU A 34 31.53 -1.52 19.72
N VAL A 35 32.72 -1.10 20.17
CA VAL A 35 33.89 -1.96 20.40
C VAL A 35 33.96 -2.50 21.84
N ILE A 36 33.44 -1.76 22.83
CA ILE A 36 33.56 -2.11 24.26
C ILE A 36 32.49 -3.14 24.72
N ASP A 37 31.37 -3.28 24.02
CA ASP A 37 30.26 -4.16 24.43
C ASP A 37 30.50 -5.66 24.10
N TYR A 38 31.62 -5.99 23.43
CA TYR A 38 32.00 -7.36 23.10
C TYR A 38 33.49 -7.60 23.38
N GLY A 39 33.77 -7.87 24.65
CA GLY A 39 35.09 -8.29 25.10
C GLY A 39 35.54 -9.61 24.46
N GLU A 40 36.81 -9.59 24.04
CA GLU A 40 37.69 -10.72 23.67
C GLU A 40 37.56 -11.32 22.26
N GLY A 41 38.17 -10.61 21.31
CA GLY A 41 39.26 -11.24 20.55
C GLY A 41 38.87 -12.14 19.38
N GLN A 42 37.97 -11.69 18.50
CA GLN A 42 37.87 -12.17 17.12
C GLN A 42 37.59 -10.96 16.21
N ALA A 43 38.30 -10.86 15.08
CA ALA A 43 38.12 -9.79 14.10
C ALA A 43 36.64 -9.62 13.71
N ILE A 44 36.06 -8.45 13.97
CA ILE A 44 34.61 -8.26 13.92
C ILE A 44 34.19 -7.98 12.48
N GLY A 45 33.64 -8.99 11.82
CA GLY A 45 32.86 -8.82 10.58
C GLY A 45 31.47 -8.27 10.90
N VAL A 46 31.37 -7.04 11.44
CA VAL A 46 30.08 -6.37 11.60
C VAL A 46 29.54 -6.09 10.19
N ARG A 47 28.40 -6.71 9.87
CA ARG A 47 27.73 -6.52 8.58
C ARG A 47 26.55 -5.58 8.76
N SER A 48 26.28 -4.74 7.78
CA SER A 48 25.02 -4.00 7.71
C SER A 48 24.07 -4.69 6.74
N TYR A 49 22.77 -4.61 7.03
CA TYR A 49 21.72 -5.12 6.17
C TYR A 49 20.68 -4.04 5.96
N THR A 50 20.46 -3.64 4.70
CA THR A 50 19.38 -2.72 4.35
C THR A 50 18.11 -3.53 4.19
N VAL A 51 17.14 -3.29 5.07
CA VAL A 51 15.83 -3.94 5.07
C VAL A 51 15.18 -3.77 3.71
N GLN A 52 14.81 -4.89 3.10
CA GLN A 52 14.12 -4.98 1.83
C GLN A 52 12.62 -5.19 2.05
N ARG A 53 11.83 -4.97 0.99
CA ARG A 53 10.38 -5.17 1.06
C ARG A 53 10.05 -6.63 1.35
N GLY A 54 9.30 -6.88 2.42
CA GLY A 54 8.92 -8.22 2.88
C GLY A 54 9.86 -8.82 3.92
N ASP A 55 10.85 -8.07 4.40
CA ASP A 55 11.65 -8.50 5.54
C ASP A 55 10.92 -8.44 6.87
N SER A 56 11.24 -9.42 7.70
CA SER A 56 11.04 -9.42 9.14
C SER A 56 12.40 -9.65 9.79
N LEU A 57 12.58 -9.24 11.05
CA LEU A 57 13.83 -9.52 11.76
C LEU A 57 14.16 -11.02 11.80
N SER A 58 13.14 -11.88 11.89
CA SER A 58 13.31 -13.34 11.82
C SER A 58 13.72 -13.85 10.44
N ARG A 59 13.25 -13.23 9.35
CA ARG A 59 13.67 -13.58 7.99
C ARG A 59 15.11 -13.18 7.75
N ILE A 60 15.49 -11.98 8.21
CA ILE A 60 16.87 -11.47 8.16
C ILE A 60 17.78 -12.35 9.03
N ALA A 61 17.38 -12.71 10.24
CA ALA A 61 18.16 -13.60 11.12
C ALA A 61 18.38 -14.98 10.50
N ARG A 62 17.37 -15.57 9.86
CA ARG A 62 17.53 -16.82 9.12
C ARG A 62 18.52 -16.71 7.97
N GLU A 63 18.52 -15.59 7.25
CA GLU A 63 19.44 -15.36 6.14
C GLU A 63 20.88 -15.12 6.61
N MET A 64 21.05 -14.33 7.68
CA MET A 64 22.35 -13.91 8.17
C MET A 64 23.02 -14.93 9.10
N TYR A 65 22.21 -15.69 9.86
CA TYR A 65 22.70 -16.62 10.88
C TYR A 65 22.29 -18.08 10.66
N GLY A 66 21.42 -18.35 9.69
CA GLY A 66 20.85 -19.68 9.47
C GLY A 66 19.70 -20.03 10.41
N ASP A 67 19.42 -19.21 11.43
CA ASP A 67 18.39 -19.45 12.43
C ASP A 67 17.46 -18.22 12.61
N PRO A 68 16.17 -18.33 12.28
CA PRO A 68 15.21 -17.23 12.48
C PRO A 68 15.02 -16.84 13.95
N HIS A 69 15.31 -17.72 14.91
CA HIS A 69 15.17 -17.44 16.34
C HIS A 69 16.28 -16.54 16.90
N GLN A 70 17.32 -16.24 16.11
CA GLN A 70 18.39 -15.32 16.48
C GLN A 70 18.07 -13.85 16.20
N TYR A 71 16.85 -13.53 15.76
CA TYR A 71 16.39 -12.16 15.55
C TYR A 71 16.53 -11.21 16.76
N PRO A 72 16.48 -11.66 18.04
CA PRO A 72 16.69 -10.78 19.18
C PRO A 72 18.08 -10.13 19.21
N LEU A 73 19.10 -10.76 18.62
CA LEU A 73 20.45 -10.20 18.53
C LEU A 73 20.47 -8.96 17.61
N ILE A 74 19.77 -9.03 16.48
CA ILE A 74 19.61 -7.88 15.56
C ILE A 74 18.77 -6.81 16.25
N GLN A 75 17.71 -7.20 16.96
CA GLN A 75 16.85 -6.27 17.70
C GLN A 75 17.64 -5.48 18.75
N GLN A 76 18.43 -6.17 19.59
CA GLN A 76 19.24 -5.57 20.65
C GLN A 76 20.34 -4.68 20.09
N ALA A 77 21.07 -5.13 19.05
CA ALA A 77 22.14 -4.35 18.42
C ALA A 77 21.65 -3.03 17.79
N ASN A 78 20.37 -2.97 17.40
CA ASN A 78 19.76 -1.80 16.77
C ASN A 78 18.79 -1.04 17.70
N ASN A 79 18.74 -1.37 19.00
CA ASN A 79 17.85 -0.75 19.98
C ASN A 79 16.37 -0.69 19.53
N LEU A 80 15.90 -1.73 18.84
CA LEU A 80 14.51 -1.77 18.34
C LEU A 80 13.56 -2.14 19.48
N SER A 81 12.69 -1.20 19.85
CA SER A 81 11.70 -1.38 20.92
C SER A 81 10.63 -2.41 20.57
N ASP A 82 10.33 -2.56 19.28
CA ASP A 82 9.35 -3.50 18.73
C ASP A 82 9.98 -4.24 17.54
N PRO A 83 10.15 -5.58 17.61
CA PRO A 83 10.79 -6.36 16.56
C PRO A 83 9.99 -6.44 15.25
N GLY A 84 8.70 -6.08 15.28
CA GLY A 84 7.86 -5.98 14.09
C GLY A 84 7.99 -4.65 13.36
N ARG A 85 8.65 -3.65 13.96
CA ARG A 85 8.81 -2.30 13.39
C ARG A 85 10.19 -2.15 12.75
N ILE A 86 10.34 -2.81 11.61
CA ILE A 86 11.44 -2.53 10.69
C ILE A 86 10.88 -2.00 9.36
N TRP A 87 11.57 -1.05 8.75
CA TRP A 87 11.11 -0.36 7.54
C TRP A 87 12.03 -0.62 6.36
N VAL A 88 11.47 -0.73 5.16
CA VAL A 88 12.27 -0.87 3.94
C VAL A 88 13.21 0.33 3.79
N GLY A 89 14.48 0.06 3.51
CA GLY A 89 15.55 1.07 3.47
C GLY A 89 16.21 1.33 4.82
N GLN A 90 15.66 0.82 5.93
CA GLN A 90 16.33 0.88 7.23
C GLN A 90 17.61 0.05 7.20
N VAL A 91 18.72 0.62 7.65
CA VAL A 91 19.99 -0.08 7.77
C VAL A 91 20.09 -0.68 9.17
N LEU A 92 20.18 -2.00 9.25
CA LEU A 92 20.35 -2.74 10.50
C LEU A 92 21.80 -3.20 10.65
N ILE A 93 22.33 -3.04 11.85
CA ILE A 93 23.59 -3.64 12.29
C ILE A 93 23.35 -5.12 12.57
N ILE A 94 24.10 -5.99 11.91
CA ILE A 94 24.04 -7.44 12.09
C ILE A 94 25.29 -7.87 12.88
N PRO A 95 25.18 -8.10 14.20
CA PRO A 95 26.32 -8.54 15.00
C PRO A 95 26.78 -9.94 14.58
N PRO A 96 28.08 -10.25 14.60
CA PRO A 96 28.55 -11.61 14.37
C PRO A 96 28.16 -12.51 15.55
N VAL A 97 27.71 -13.72 15.24
CA VAL A 97 27.56 -14.80 16.23
C VAL A 97 28.81 -15.68 16.19
N ALA A 98 29.34 -16.04 17.36
CA ALA A 98 30.39 -17.06 17.43
C ALA A 98 29.79 -18.35 16.87
N GLN A 99 30.17 -18.72 15.65
CA GLN A 99 29.63 -19.90 14.98
C GLN A 99 30.07 -21.14 15.76
N ALA A 100 29.16 -21.77 16.47
CA ALA A 100 29.28 -23.20 16.70
C ALA A 100 29.23 -23.88 15.32
N SER A 101 30.20 -24.75 15.05
CA SER A 101 30.37 -25.46 13.78
C SER A 101 29.04 -26.02 13.25
N PRO A 102 28.84 -26.09 11.92
CA PRO A 102 27.58 -26.56 11.35
C PRO A 102 27.23 -27.94 11.90
N THR A 103 26.09 -28.03 12.57
CA THR A 103 25.45 -29.31 12.86
C THR A 103 25.11 -29.94 11.52
N PRO A 104 25.48 -31.21 11.26
CA PRO A 104 25.18 -31.87 9.99
C PRO A 104 23.67 -31.81 9.72
N ALA A 105 23.34 -31.54 8.45
CA ALA A 105 21.96 -31.54 7.97
C ALA A 105 21.22 -32.81 8.45
N PRO A 106 19.93 -32.73 8.83
CA PRO A 106 19.17 -33.93 9.11
C PRO A 106 19.19 -34.81 7.86
N THR A 107 19.68 -36.04 8.02
CA THR A 107 19.57 -37.11 7.04
C THR A 107 18.12 -37.16 6.53
N PRO A 108 17.86 -37.19 5.21
CA PRO A 108 16.51 -37.37 4.72
C PRO A 108 15.94 -38.66 5.33
N THR A 109 14.84 -38.54 6.05
CA THR A 109 14.07 -39.70 6.47
C THR A 109 13.66 -40.44 5.20
N PRO A 110 13.87 -41.77 5.10
CA PRO A 110 13.43 -42.52 3.93
C PRO A 110 11.93 -42.26 3.72
N ILE A 111 11.57 -41.84 2.50
CA ILE A 111 10.19 -41.74 2.05
C ILE A 111 9.61 -43.15 2.19
N SER A 112 8.68 -43.33 3.11
CA SER A 112 7.80 -44.50 3.12
C SER A 112 7.11 -44.59 1.75
N PRO A 113 7.01 -45.78 1.13
CA PRO A 113 6.27 -45.94 -0.11
C PRO A 113 4.86 -45.36 0.03
N PRO A 114 4.28 -44.79 -1.05
CA PRO A 114 2.90 -44.34 -1.01
C PRO A 114 2.03 -45.52 -0.56
N GLU A 115 1.20 -45.28 0.44
CA GLU A 115 0.13 -46.20 0.83
C GLU A 115 -0.71 -46.49 -0.42
N PRO A 116 -0.99 -47.76 -0.76
CA PRO A 116 -1.76 -48.09 -1.94
C PRO A 116 -3.11 -47.39 -1.86
N THR A 117 -3.44 -46.68 -2.94
CA THR A 117 -4.76 -46.08 -3.14
C THR A 117 -5.81 -47.19 -2.93
N PRO A 118 -6.86 -46.98 -2.10
CA PRO A 118 -7.92 -47.96 -2.01
C PRO A 118 -8.53 -48.17 -3.40
N PRO A 119 -8.94 -49.41 -3.76
CA PRO A 119 -9.54 -49.69 -5.05
C PRO A 119 -10.74 -48.77 -5.27
N SER A 120 -10.79 -48.13 -6.43
CA SER A 120 -11.99 -47.44 -6.89
C SER A 120 -13.15 -48.43 -6.87
N GLU A 121 -14.22 -48.11 -6.15
CA GLU A 121 -15.47 -48.86 -6.20
C GLU A 121 -15.95 -48.99 -7.67
N PRO A 122 -16.55 -50.13 -8.05
CA PRO A 122 -17.07 -50.31 -9.40
C PRO A 122 -18.15 -49.26 -9.68
N VAL A 123 -17.90 -48.45 -10.71
CA VAL A 123 -18.91 -47.57 -11.30
C VAL A 123 -20.09 -48.44 -11.74
N SER A 124 -21.24 -48.20 -11.12
CA SER A 124 -22.51 -48.85 -11.49
C SER A 124 -22.87 -48.50 -12.94
N PRO A 125 -23.48 -49.43 -13.70
CA PRO A 125 -23.88 -49.15 -15.08
C PRO A 125 -24.89 -48.00 -15.15
N PRO A 126 -24.94 -47.24 -16.26
CA PRO A 126 -25.89 -46.14 -16.39
C PRO A 126 -27.32 -46.67 -16.34
N GLU A 127 -28.17 -46.03 -15.54
CA GLU A 127 -29.62 -46.25 -15.56
C GLU A 127 -30.18 -45.95 -16.96
N PRO A 128 -31.20 -46.70 -17.41
CA PRO A 128 -31.89 -46.41 -18.67
C PRO A 128 -32.56 -45.04 -18.61
N THR A 129 -32.40 -44.29 -19.69
CA THR A 129 -33.05 -43.00 -19.95
C THR A 129 -34.55 -43.08 -19.68
N PRO A 130 -35.13 -42.25 -18.78
CA PRO A 130 -36.58 -42.16 -18.66
C PRO A 130 -37.16 -41.52 -19.93
N ALA A 131 -38.27 -42.10 -20.42
CA ALA A 131 -39.08 -41.57 -21.51
C ALA A 131 -39.54 -40.12 -21.22
N PRO A 132 -39.78 -39.30 -22.25
CA PRO A 132 -40.20 -37.91 -22.05
C PRO A 132 -41.57 -37.84 -21.36
N THR A 133 -41.59 -37.21 -20.18
CA THR A 133 -42.81 -36.78 -19.49
C THR A 133 -43.52 -35.71 -20.34
N PRO A 134 -44.85 -35.74 -20.50
CA PRO A 134 -45.58 -34.70 -21.22
C PRO A 134 -45.41 -33.33 -20.55
N GLU A 135 -45.24 -32.33 -21.41
CA GLU A 135 -45.07 -30.92 -21.10
C GLU A 135 -46.20 -30.40 -20.18
N PRO A 136 -45.88 -29.72 -19.06
CA PRO A 136 -46.90 -29.10 -18.24
C PRO A 136 -47.54 -27.93 -19.00
N THR A 137 -48.88 -27.92 -19.04
CA THR A 137 -49.69 -26.86 -19.61
C THR A 137 -49.25 -25.48 -19.10
N PRO A 138 -49.04 -24.47 -19.98
CA PRO A 138 -48.59 -23.16 -19.55
C PRO A 138 -49.61 -22.51 -18.61
N LYS A 139 -49.15 -22.09 -17.43
CA LYS A 139 -49.92 -21.17 -16.58
C LYS A 139 -50.14 -19.86 -17.34
N PRO A 140 -51.29 -19.18 -17.17
CA PRO A 140 -51.54 -17.89 -17.79
C PRO A 140 -50.43 -16.90 -17.39
N VAL A 141 -49.80 -16.32 -18.41
CA VAL A 141 -48.86 -15.19 -18.26
C VAL A 141 -49.66 -14.04 -17.64
N PRO A 142 -49.23 -13.46 -16.49
CA PRO A 142 -49.83 -12.24 -15.97
C PRO A 142 -49.73 -11.14 -17.04
N ALA A 143 -50.80 -10.36 -17.21
CA ALA A 143 -50.82 -9.25 -18.15
C ALA A 143 -49.59 -8.35 -17.96
N PRO A 144 -49.00 -7.81 -19.06
CA PRO A 144 -47.85 -6.91 -18.96
C PRO A 144 -48.19 -5.74 -18.03
N GLU A 145 -47.35 -5.54 -17.02
CA GLU A 145 -47.43 -4.38 -16.16
C GLU A 145 -47.33 -3.11 -17.03
N PRO A 146 -48.19 -2.10 -16.84
CA PRO A 146 -48.17 -0.90 -17.66
C PRO A 146 -46.76 -0.27 -17.65
N PRO A 147 -46.27 0.25 -18.79
CA PRO A 147 -44.95 0.83 -18.86
C PRO A 147 -44.82 1.92 -17.80
N LYS A 148 -43.84 1.77 -16.92
CA LYS A 148 -43.49 2.77 -15.91
C LYS A 148 -43.34 4.11 -16.64
N PRO A 149 -43.97 5.20 -16.16
CA PRO A 149 -43.81 6.52 -16.77
C PRO A 149 -42.31 6.82 -16.95
N PRO A 150 -41.90 7.44 -18.07
CA PRO A 150 -40.50 7.81 -18.26
C PRO A 150 -40.08 8.65 -17.05
N GLU A 151 -39.09 8.15 -16.33
CA GLU A 151 -38.51 8.84 -15.19
C GLU A 151 -38.04 10.21 -15.67
N PRO A 152 -38.33 11.31 -14.95
CA PRO A 152 -37.91 12.64 -15.37
C PRO A 152 -36.41 12.59 -15.69
N THR A 153 -36.04 12.93 -16.93
CA THR A 153 -34.63 12.98 -17.34
C THR A 153 -33.93 14.00 -16.46
N LYS A 154 -33.23 13.50 -15.43
CA LYS A 154 -32.36 14.27 -14.55
C LYS A 154 -31.45 15.09 -15.46
N PRO A 155 -31.28 16.40 -15.24
CA PRO A 155 -30.42 17.22 -16.08
C PRO A 155 -29.06 16.53 -16.23
N THR A 156 -28.65 16.29 -17.47
CA THR A 156 -27.36 15.70 -17.82
C THR A 156 -26.29 16.74 -17.52
N VAL A 157 -25.92 16.86 -16.25
CA VAL A 157 -24.74 17.64 -15.84
C VAL A 157 -23.55 16.92 -16.46
N ASP A 158 -22.78 17.62 -17.30
CA ASP A 158 -21.49 17.10 -17.78
C ASP A 158 -20.66 16.72 -16.54
N PRO A 159 -20.37 15.42 -16.32
CA PRO A 159 -19.67 14.97 -15.13
C PRO A 159 -18.24 15.53 -15.07
N CYS A 160 -17.71 16.07 -16.16
CA CYS A 160 -16.39 16.68 -16.23
C CYS A 160 -16.41 18.22 -16.24
N ALA A 161 -17.57 18.85 -16.02
CA ALA A 161 -17.65 20.31 -15.95
C ALA A 161 -16.85 20.89 -14.75
N PRO A 162 -16.21 22.06 -14.91
CA PRO A 162 -15.50 22.73 -13.82
C PRO A 162 -16.34 22.88 -12.55
N ILE A 163 -15.68 22.82 -11.41
CA ILE A 163 -16.34 23.02 -10.11
C ILE A 163 -16.27 24.52 -9.77
N PRO A 164 -17.42 25.20 -9.57
CA PRO A 164 -17.41 26.62 -9.28
C PRO A 164 -16.61 26.97 -8.02
N ASN A 165 -15.83 28.05 -8.10
CA ASN A 165 -15.05 28.61 -6.99
C ASN A 165 -13.91 27.71 -6.46
N GLU A 166 -13.52 26.67 -7.19
CA GLU A 166 -12.30 25.92 -6.86
C GLU A 166 -11.06 26.63 -7.42
N SER A 167 -10.01 26.68 -6.61
CA SER A 167 -8.70 27.20 -6.99
C SER A 167 -7.62 26.49 -6.18
N TYR A 168 -6.45 26.27 -6.79
CA TYR A 168 -5.44 25.38 -6.24
C TYR A 168 -4.12 26.10 -6.05
N THR A 169 -3.45 25.80 -4.94
CA THR A 169 -2.11 26.30 -4.64
C THR A 169 -1.06 25.25 -4.98
N THR A 170 0.21 25.64 -4.93
CA THR A 170 1.34 24.70 -5.05
C THR A 170 2.23 24.80 -3.83
N LEU A 171 2.82 23.67 -3.42
CA LEU A 171 3.88 23.64 -2.42
C LEU A 171 5.18 23.11 -3.03
N PRO A 172 6.35 23.55 -2.53
CA PRO A 172 7.60 22.88 -2.83
C PRO A 172 7.57 21.46 -2.26
N ILE A 173 8.13 20.51 -2.99
CA ILE A 173 8.29 19.15 -2.46
C ILE A 173 9.41 19.09 -1.43
N VAL A 174 9.30 18.17 -0.48
CA VAL A 174 10.38 17.81 0.45
C VAL A 174 11.25 16.76 -0.23
N GLY A 175 12.55 17.03 -0.29
CA GLY A 175 13.52 16.12 -0.90
C GLY A 175 13.61 16.25 -2.43
N SER A 176 13.70 15.10 -3.12
CA SER A 176 13.87 15.04 -4.57
C SER A 176 12.59 14.58 -5.26
N PRO A 177 12.34 15.02 -6.50
CA PRO A 177 11.29 14.46 -7.34
C PRO A 177 11.44 12.95 -7.45
N THR A 178 10.33 12.31 -7.77
CA THR A 178 10.31 10.88 -8.10
C THR A 178 11.36 10.53 -9.17
N ASP A 179 11.91 9.32 -9.07
CA ASP A 179 13.06 8.85 -9.85
C ASP A 179 12.74 8.53 -11.32
N ARG A 180 11.46 8.61 -11.72
CA ARG A 180 10.98 8.29 -13.07
C ARG A 180 9.73 9.08 -13.43
N PRO A 181 9.36 9.15 -14.73
CA PRO A 181 8.16 9.86 -15.16
C PRO A 181 6.90 9.36 -14.44
N ALA A 182 6.07 10.30 -13.96
CA ALA A 182 4.92 9.98 -13.13
C ALA A 182 3.88 9.09 -13.83
N ASP A 183 3.73 9.23 -15.16
CA ASP A 183 2.86 8.38 -15.98
C ASP A 183 3.40 6.96 -16.17
N LYS A 184 4.68 6.71 -15.85
CA LYS A 184 5.36 5.40 -15.86
C LYS A 184 5.66 4.87 -14.45
N HIS A 185 5.13 5.53 -13.41
CA HIS A 185 5.43 5.20 -12.03
C HIS A 185 4.33 4.36 -11.39
N GLY A 186 4.54 3.04 -11.27
CA GLY A 186 3.54 2.11 -10.75
C GLY A 186 3.04 2.42 -9.34
N ASP A 187 3.79 3.20 -8.58
CA ASP A 187 3.43 3.59 -7.21
C ASP A 187 2.49 4.78 -7.09
N ILE A 188 2.49 5.71 -8.06
CA ILE A 188 1.63 6.91 -8.04
C ILE A 188 0.61 6.92 -9.18
N ASN A 189 0.82 6.14 -10.24
CA ASN A 189 -0.16 5.87 -11.28
C ASN A 189 -0.69 4.43 -11.15
N LEU A 190 -1.78 4.27 -10.37
CA LEU A 190 -2.36 2.96 -10.05
C LEU A 190 -2.80 2.17 -11.30
N ALA A 191 -3.11 2.86 -12.41
CA ALA A 191 -3.46 2.27 -13.70
C ALA A 191 -2.45 1.22 -14.17
N LEU A 192 -1.16 1.50 -13.96
CA LEU A 192 -0.07 0.65 -14.44
C LEU A 192 -0.08 -0.68 -13.70
N ARG A 193 -0.29 -0.64 -12.39
CA ARG A 193 -0.44 -1.85 -11.57
C ARG A 193 -1.64 -2.64 -12.05
N GLY A 194 -2.77 -1.99 -12.33
CA GLY A 194 -4.03 -2.69 -12.57
C GLY A 194 -4.44 -3.53 -11.35
N TYR A 195 -5.56 -4.22 -11.47
CA TYR A 195 -6.18 -4.92 -10.36
C TYR A 195 -7.13 -6.00 -10.85
N ALA A 196 -7.34 -7.02 -10.01
CA ALA A 196 -8.26 -8.12 -10.26
C ALA A 196 -9.43 -8.05 -9.28
N LYS A 197 -10.65 -8.26 -9.77
CA LYS A 197 -11.87 -8.29 -8.94
C LYS A 197 -11.78 -9.44 -7.93
N THR A 198 -12.32 -9.25 -6.74
CA THR A 198 -12.45 -10.29 -5.72
C THR A 198 -13.91 -10.42 -5.26
N GLU A 199 -14.20 -11.52 -4.57
CA GLU A 199 -15.52 -11.79 -3.97
C GLU A 199 -15.53 -11.40 -2.47
N ALA A 200 -14.62 -10.52 -2.07
CA ALA A 200 -14.52 -10.09 -0.68
C ALA A 200 -15.77 -9.28 -0.28
N LYS A 201 -16.15 -9.37 1.00
CA LYS A 201 -17.33 -8.70 1.58
C LYS A 201 -17.49 -7.25 1.10
N LEU A 202 -18.69 -6.91 0.61
CA LEU A 202 -19.08 -5.53 0.33
C LEU A 202 -19.56 -4.86 1.61
N GLY A 203 -18.67 -4.09 2.25
CA GLY A 203 -18.98 -3.39 3.48
C GLY A 203 -17.77 -3.21 4.37
N LEU A 204 -17.95 -2.43 5.42
CA LEU A 204 -16.91 -2.22 6.41
C LEU A 204 -16.52 -3.53 7.12
N ILE A 205 -15.24 -3.60 7.45
CA ILE A 205 -14.64 -4.67 8.25
C ILE A 205 -14.01 -4.07 9.51
N ASP A 206 -13.97 -4.88 10.56
CA ASP A 206 -13.30 -4.52 11.79
C ASP A 206 -11.97 -5.27 11.87
N MET A 207 -10.92 -4.58 12.29
CA MET A 207 -9.60 -5.15 12.50
C MET A 207 -9.12 -4.80 13.91
N SER A 208 -8.45 -5.74 14.57
CA SER A 208 -7.84 -5.50 15.88
C SER A 208 -6.65 -4.54 15.77
N GLY A 209 -6.34 -3.87 16.88
CA GLY A 209 -5.19 -2.97 17.01
C GLY A 209 -5.59 -1.52 17.24
N PRO A 210 -4.62 -0.63 17.48
CA PRO A 210 -4.89 0.78 17.75
C PRO A 210 -5.46 1.48 16.51
N THR A 211 -6.33 2.46 16.73
CA THR A 211 -6.77 3.40 15.69
C THR A 211 -5.70 4.47 15.47
N ASP A 212 -5.38 4.75 14.21
CA ASP A 212 -4.61 5.95 13.86
C ASP A 212 -5.56 7.15 13.69
N GLN A 213 -5.42 8.13 14.58
CA GLN A 213 -6.21 9.37 14.57
C GLN A 213 -5.86 10.31 13.41
N ARG A 214 -4.75 10.08 12.72
CA ARG A 214 -4.29 10.87 11.58
C ARG A 214 -4.45 10.14 10.25
N ALA A 215 -5.12 8.99 10.24
CA ALA A 215 -5.49 8.30 9.02
C ALA A 215 -6.48 9.15 8.17
N PRO A 216 -6.39 9.12 6.83
CA PRO A 216 -7.39 9.75 5.96
C PRO A 216 -8.79 9.20 6.18
N GLN A 217 -9.72 10.07 6.58
CA GLN A 217 -11.12 9.72 6.80
C GLN A 217 -11.88 9.71 5.47
N LEU A 218 -12.04 8.53 4.87
CA LEU A 218 -12.67 8.32 3.56
C LEU A 218 -14.12 8.80 3.49
N ALA A 219 -14.82 8.90 4.62
CA ALA A 219 -16.11 9.59 4.68
C ALA A 219 -16.03 11.02 4.11
N GLY A 220 -14.90 11.70 4.30
CA GLY A 220 -14.62 13.04 3.77
C GLY A 220 -14.46 13.13 2.25
N LEU A 221 -14.50 12.01 1.52
CA LEU A 221 -14.69 12.03 0.06
C LEU A 221 -16.02 12.68 -0.32
N PHE A 222 -17.04 12.54 0.54
CA PHE A 222 -18.41 12.95 0.30
C PHE A 222 -18.75 14.19 1.13
N LYS A 223 -19.53 15.11 0.55
CA LYS A 223 -19.92 16.37 1.22
C LYS A 223 -20.68 16.13 2.53
N ASP A 224 -21.49 15.09 2.59
CA ASP A 224 -22.32 14.71 3.73
C ASP A 224 -21.60 13.77 4.72
N HIS A 225 -20.31 13.50 4.50
CA HIS A 225 -19.50 12.61 5.35
C HIS A 225 -20.11 11.21 5.53
N ARG A 226 -20.86 10.71 4.54
CA ARG A 226 -21.45 9.37 4.60
C ARG A 226 -20.40 8.27 4.53
N THR A 227 -20.69 7.12 5.13
CA THR A 227 -20.01 5.87 4.76
C THR A 227 -20.42 5.49 3.34
N GLY A 228 -19.45 5.34 2.44
CA GLY A 228 -19.70 4.93 1.07
C GLY A 228 -20.35 3.54 0.99
N VAL A 229 -21.23 3.32 0.03
CA VAL A 229 -21.80 2.00 -0.23
C VAL A 229 -20.83 1.22 -1.10
N PHE A 230 -20.27 0.13 -0.58
CA PHE A 230 -19.33 -0.72 -1.30
C PHE A 230 -20.06 -1.52 -2.39
N THR A 231 -19.59 -1.40 -3.63
CA THR A 231 -20.20 -2.04 -4.82
C THR A 231 -19.32 -3.11 -5.42
N THR A 232 -18.01 -2.92 -5.36
CA THR A 232 -17.02 -3.87 -5.87
C THR A 232 -15.76 -3.89 -5.00
N THR A 233 -15.04 -5.01 -5.02
CA THR A 233 -13.77 -5.20 -4.31
C THR A 233 -12.73 -5.74 -5.28
N TYR A 234 -11.48 -5.29 -5.13
CA TYR A 234 -10.37 -5.69 -5.97
C TYR A 234 -9.09 -5.90 -5.18
N ARG A 235 -8.19 -6.69 -5.74
CA ARG A 235 -6.78 -6.77 -5.37
C ARG A 235 -5.91 -6.11 -6.44
N VAL A 236 -5.20 -5.06 -6.05
CA VAL A 236 -4.17 -4.39 -6.84
C VAL A 236 -3.01 -5.35 -7.08
N ASN A 237 -2.39 -5.27 -8.25
CA ASN A 237 -1.18 -6.05 -8.53
C ASN A 237 0.05 -5.43 -7.86
N ASN A 238 1.00 -6.29 -7.51
CA ASN A 238 2.35 -5.89 -7.20
C ASN A 238 3.02 -5.21 -8.39
N TRP A 239 4.15 -4.59 -8.11
CA TRP A 239 5.02 -4.00 -9.13
C TRP A 239 6.40 -4.61 -8.97
N ASP A 240 6.94 -5.11 -10.07
CA ASP A 240 8.33 -5.53 -10.15
C ASP A 240 9.17 -4.32 -10.56
N TRP A 241 10.02 -3.87 -9.65
CA TRP A 241 10.86 -2.70 -9.85
C TRP A 241 12.08 -2.98 -10.73
N ALA A 242 12.58 -4.21 -10.76
CA ALA A 242 13.73 -4.58 -11.59
C ALA A 242 13.35 -4.54 -13.07
N SER A 243 12.16 -5.05 -13.40
CA SER A 243 11.62 -5.02 -14.77
C SER A 243 10.71 -3.82 -15.06
N ASN A 244 10.44 -2.98 -14.04
CA ASN A 244 9.46 -1.88 -14.08
C ASN A 244 8.12 -2.32 -14.70
N SER A 245 7.57 -3.43 -14.22
CA SER A 245 6.39 -4.06 -14.79
C SER A 245 5.40 -4.58 -13.75
N ARG A 246 4.21 -4.96 -14.21
CA ARG A 246 3.13 -5.50 -13.35
C ARG A 246 3.52 -6.89 -12.82
N GLY A 247 3.47 -7.05 -11.50
CA GLY A 247 3.65 -8.32 -10.82
C GLY A 247 2.34 -9.06 -10.56
N SER A 248 2.39 -10.06 -9.66
CA SER A 248 1.21 -10.82 -9.23
C SER A 248 0.25 -9.99 -8.37
N VAL A 249 -1.00 -10.44 -8.23
CA VAL A 249 -1.98 -9.83 -7.30
C VAL A 249 -1.43 -9.77 -5.87
N ILE A 250 -1.71 -8.67 -5.16
CA ILE A 250 -1.39 -8.54 -3.73
C ILE A 250 -2.35 -9.42 -2.93
N THR A 251 -1.80 -10.21 -2.01
CA THR A 251 -2.57 -11.17 -1.20
C THR A 251 -2.64 -10.82 0.28
N ASP A 252 -1.94 -9.78 0.72
CA ASP A 252 -1.93 -9.29 2.11
C ASP A 252 -3.33 -9.00 2.65
N PHE A 253 -4.20 -8.48 1.79
CA PHE A 253 -5.60 -8.19 2.09
C PHE A 253 -6.51 -8.78 1.02
N GLU A 254 -7.72 -9.16 1.41
CA GLU A 254 -8.78 -9.57 0.46
C GLU A 254 -9.24 -8.45 -0.46
N THR A 255 -9.06 -7.21 -0.01
CA THR A 255 -9.35 -5.99 -0.78
C THR A 255 -8.20 -5.01 -0.58
N THR A 256 -7.67 -4.46 -1.67
CA THR A 256 -6.71 -3.35 -1.66
C THR A 256 -7.17 -2.16 -2.49
N LEU A 257 -8.32 -2.31 -3.17
CA LEU A 257 -9.04 -1.26 -3.89
C LEU A 257 -10.53 -1.55 -3.75
N ALA A 258 -11.31 -0.55 -3.34
CA ALA A 258 -12.75 -0.68 -3.10
C ALA A 258 -13.53 0.25 -4.04
N GLY A 259 -14.56 -0.28 -4.70
CA GLY A 259 -15.55 0.50 -5.43
C GLY A 259 -16.60 1.06 -4.46
N LEU A 260 -16.88 2.35 -4.57
CA LEU A 260 -17.87 3.07 -3.77
C LEU A 260 -18.93 3.68 -4.69
N LYS A 261 -20.21 3.39 -4.40
CA LYS A 261 -21.35 3.94 -5.11
C LYS A 261 -21.42 5.45 -4.99
N VAL A 262 -21.60 6.11 -6.12
CA VAL A 262 -21.75 7.57 -6.27
C VAL A 262 -22.79 7.89 -7.33
N GLU A 263 -23.19 9.14 -7.42
CA GLU A 263 -23.98 9.64 -8.54
C GLU A 263 -23.05 10.23 -9.61
N PRO A 264 -23.32 10.05 -10.92
CA PRO A 264 -22.56 10.72 -11.96
C PRO A 264 -22.53 12.25 -11.73
N GLY A 265 -21.34 12.84 -11.77
CA GLY A 265 -21.11 14.27 -11.51
C GLY A 265 -21.03 14.67 -10.03
N GLU A 266 -21.18 13.73 -9.09
CA GLU A 266 -21.00 13.97 -7.64
C GLU A 266 -19.60 14.50 -7.35
N ILE A 267 -19.49 15.60 -6.60
CA ILE A 267 -18.20 16.22 -6.27
C ILE A 267 -17.47 15.38 -5.24
N ILE A 268 -16.22 15.01 -5.54
CA ILE A 268 -15.34 14.23 -4.67
C ILE A 268 -14.26 15.15 -4.06
N ARG A 269 -14.01 14.97 -2.77
CA ARG A 269 -13.25 15.90 -1.93
C ARG A 269 -12.08 15.24 -1.22
N VAL A 270 -11.07 16.02 -0.85
CA VAL A 270 -9.91 15.54 -0.08
C VAL A 270 -10.36 15.00 1.28
N PRO A 271 -10.15 13.70 1.58
CA PRO A 271 -10.40 13.13 2.90
C PRO A 271 -9.57 13.84 3.97
N GLY A 272 -10.20 14.20 5.10
CA GLY A 272 -9.52 14.85 6.22
C GLY A 272 -8.69 13.87 7.05
N ALA A 273 -7.54 14.33 7.55
CA ALA A 273 -6.55 13.56 8.31
C ALA A 273 -5.80 14.40 9.36
N GLY A 274 -6.15 15.69 9.48
CA GLY A 274 -5.54 16.61 10.45
C GLY A 274 -4.07 16.97 10.20
N TYR A 275 -3.50 16.68 9.02
CA TYR A 275 -2.18 17.20 8.63
C TYR A 275 -2.26 18.64 8.13
N ASP A 276 -1.19 19.39 8.38
CA ASP A 276 -0.81 20.61 7.69
C ASP A 276 0.60 20.40 7.14
N ILE A 277 0.70 20.27 5.82
CA ILE A 277 1.97 20.08 5.10
C ILE A 277 2.51 21.41 4.55
N GLY A 278 1.88 22.52 4.90
CA GLY A 278 2.25 23.87 4.49
C GLY A 278 1.05 24.68 4.00
N GLN A 279 0.97 25.93 4.45
CA GLN A 279 -0.05 26.91 4.01
C GLN A 279 -1.50 26.42 4.23
N GLY A 280 -1.73 25.56 5.24
CA GLY A 280 -3.03 24.97 5.54
C GLY A 280 -3.46 23.87 4.56
N ASN A 281 -2.57 23.44 3.66
CA ASN A 281 -2.81 22.29 2.79
C ASN A 281 -2.53 21.00 3.55
N GLN A 282 -3.21 19.94 3.15
CA GLN A 282 -3.10 18.62 3.77
C GLN A 282 -2.50 17.57 2.85
N VAL A 283 -2.69 17.75 1.53
CA VAL A 283 -2.21 16.79 0.56
C VAL A 283 -1.43 17.45 -0.58
N LEU A 284 -0.43 16.74 -1.08
CA LEU A 284 0.17 16.97 -2.39
C LEU A 284 -0.49 16.06 -3.44
N VAL A 285 -0.61 16.55 -4.67
CA VAL A 285 -1.07 15.76 -5.83
C VAL A 285 0.15 15.19 -6.55
N LEU A 286 0.44 13.90 -6.29
CA LEU A 286 1.58 13.22 -6.92
C LEU A 286 1.29 12.83 -8.36
N TYR A 287 0.03 12.48 -8.64
CA TYR A 287 -0.41 12.11 -9.98
C TYR A 287 -1.82 12.62 -10.23
N ALA A 288 -2.05 13.16 -11.42
CA ALA A 288 -3.38 13.43 -11.92
C ALA A 288 -3.44 13.13 -13.43
N SER A 289 -4.57 12.57 -13.85
CA SER A 289 -4.98 12.49 -15.25
C SER A 289 -6.44 12.93 -15.35
N ARG A 290 -7.02 12.85 -16.54
CA ARG A 290 -8.47 13.09 -16.70
C ARG A 290 -9.34 12.16 -15.86
N GLU A 291 -8.86 10.96 -15.54
CA GLU A 291 -9.69 9.88 -14.99
C GLU A 291 -9.32 9.43 -13.57
N ARG A 292 -8.22 9.95 -13.02
CA ARG A 292 -7.67 9.49 -11.73
C ARG A 292 -6.74 10.50 -11.09
N ILE A 293 -6.59 10.41 -9.77
CA ILE A 293 -5.70 11.24 -8.96
C ILE A 293 -5.07 10.43 -7.82
N THR A 294 -3.85 10.80 -7.43
CA THR A 294 -3.14 10.26 -6.26
C THR A 294 -2.80 11.41 -5.31
N LEU A 295 -3.37 11.36 -4.11
CA LEU A 295 -3.18 12.32 -3.03
C LEU A 295 -2.16 11.78 -2.03
N LYS A 296 -1.27 12.64 -1.56
CA LYS A 296 -0.21 12.30 -0.60
C LYS A 296 -0.29 13.19 0.63
N TYR A 297 -0.35 12.59 1.81
CA TYR A 297 -0.53 13.30 3.09
C TYR A 297 0.76 13.79 3.74
N THR A 298 1.85 13.85 2.96
CA THR A 298 3.16 14.37 3.36
C THR A 298 3.74 15.21 2.21
N GLY A 299 4.89 15.87 2.45
CA GLY A 299 5.49 16.81 1.50
C GLY A 299 6.36 16.17 0.42
N GLU A 300 6.66 14.88 0.50
CA GLU A 300 7.58 14.19 -0.41
C GLU A 300 6.89 13.74 -1.71
N ASP A 301 7.63 13.76 -2.83
CA ASP A 301 7.18 13.24 -4.13
C ASP A 301 7.31 11.71 -4.22
N THR A 302 6.79 11.01 -3.22
CA THR A 302 6.81 9.54 -3.13
C THR A 302 5.72 9.02 -2.19
N VAL A 303 5.29 7.78 -2.40
CA VAL A 303 4.36 7.09 -1.49
C VAL A 303 5.07 6.27 -0.42
N ALA A 304 6.41 6.29 -0.39
CA ALA A 304 7.24 5.44 0.48
C ALA A 304 7.00 5.66 1.98
N THR A 305 6.58 6.86 2.41
CA THR A 305 6.39 7.22 3.82
C THR A 305 5.04 7.88 4.05
N GLY A 306 4.26 7.44 5.04
CA GLY A 306 2.95 8.02 5.37
C GLY A 306 1.85 7.69 4.35
N TYR A 307 0.68 8.33 4.48
CA TYR A 307 -0.50 7.93 3.70
C TYR A 307 -0.52 8.46 2.27
N ALA A 308 -1.04 7.65 1.36
CA ALA A 308 -1.46 8.06 0.03
C ALA A 308 -2.83 7.47 -0.30
N VAL A 309 -3.65 8.22 -1.02
CA VAL A 309 -4.97 7.79 -1.48
C VAL A 309 -5.02 7.89 -2.99
N HIS A 310 -5.29 6.77 -3.65
CA HIS A 310 -5.57 6.70 -5.07
C HIS A 310 -7.07 6.74 -5.28
N VAL A 311 -7.54 7.58 -6.19
CA VAL A 311 -8.95 7.67 -6.58
C VAL A 311 -9.06 7.56 -8.09
N GLU A 312 -9.83 6.58 -8.54
CA GLU A 312 -10.05 6.22 -9.94
C GLU A 312 -11.51 6.47 -10.35
N ASN A 313 -11.75 6.55 -11.66
CA ASN A 313 -13.06 6.78 -12.27
C ASN A 313 -13.72 8.12 -11.88
N ILE A 314 -12.90 9.16 -11.83
CA ILE A 314 -13.33 10.54 -11.61
C ILE A 314 -13.10 11.37 -12.88
N CYS A 315 -13.78 12.50 -13.03
CA CYS A 315 -13.28 13.61 -13.83
C CYS A 315 -12.47 14.51 -12.89
N THR A 316 -11.14 14.50 -13.01
CA THR A 316 -10.29 15.43 -12.25
C THR A 316 -10.65 16.87 -12.61
N GLU A 317 -10.71 17.76 -11.62
CA GLU A 317 -11.06 19.16 -11.85
C GLU A 317 -10.10 19.78 -12.90
N PRO A 318 -10.63 20.42 -13.97
CA PRO A 318 -9.79 20.85 -15.09
C PRO A 318 -8.65 21.82 -14.75
N SER A 319 -8.86 22.78 -13.83
CA SER A 319 -7.82 23.72 -13.43
C SER A 319 -6.72 23.06 -12.57
N LEU A 320 -7.08 22.07 -11.75
CA LEU A 320 -6.15 21.23 -10.98
C LEU A 320 -5.33 20.35 -11.90
N LEU A 321 -5.96 19.71 -12.88
CA LEU A 321 -5.26 18.88 -13.87
C LEU A 321 -4.26 19.73 -14.66
N ALA A 322 -4.67 20.90 -15.15
CA ALA A 322 -3.78 21.82 -15.85
C ALA A 322 -2.61 22.31 -14.98
N LEU A 323 -2.87 22.58 -13.70
CA LEU A 323 -1.83 22.93 -12.74
C LEU A 323 -0.84 21.78 -12.53
N TYR A 324 -1.34 20.56 -12.33
CA TYR A 324 -0.52 19.36 -12.20
C TYR A 324 0.34 19.12 -13.44
N GLU A 325 -0.24 19.15 -14.64
CA GLU A 325 0.46 18.91 -15.90
C GLU A 325 1.60 19.92 -16.10
N ARG A 326 1.36 21.20 -15.81
CA ARG A 326 2.40 22.25 -15.84
C ARG A 326 3.54 21.92 -14.88
N MET A 327 3.22 21.74 -13.59
CA MET A 327 4.22 21.42 -12.56
C MET A 327 5.00 20.14 -12.87
N ASN A 328 4.33 19.14 -13.43
CA ASN A 328 4.95 17.89 -13.85
C ASN A 328 5.93 18.09 -15.00
N SER A 329 5.57 18.90 -16.00
CA SER A 329 6.45 19.24 -17.13
C SER A 329 7.64 20.12 -16.72
N GLU A 330 7.50 20.90 -15.66
CA GLU A 330 8.54 21.80 -15.10
C GLU A 330 9.47 21.09 -14.09
N GLY A 331 9.43 19.75 -14.03
CA GLY A 331 10.36 18.97 -13.21
C GLY A 331 9.93 18.74 -11.77
N ARG A 332 8.65 18.96 -11.43
CA ARG A 332 7.99 18.49 -10.19
C ARG A 332 8.58 19.02 -8.88
N ARG A 333 9.40 20.07 -8.91
CA ARG A 333 9.95 20.69 -7.68
C ARG A 333 8.88 21.40 -6.86
N HIS A 334 7.77 21.75 -7.49
CA HIS A 334 6.53 22.12 -6.84
C HIS A 334 5.42 21.21 -7.37
N LEU A 335 4.42 20.93 -6.54
CA LEU A 335 3.24 20.14 -6.93
C LEU A 335 1.97 20.80 -6.39
N PRO A 336 0.79 20.56 -7.01
CA PRO A 336 -0.46 21.06 -6.48
C PRO A 336 -0.68 20.56 -5.05
N ALA A 337 -1.17 21.46 -4.20
CA ALA A 337 -1.48 21.18 -2.82
C ALA A 337 -2.93 21.59 -2.51
N LEU A 338 -3.64 20.73 -1.78
CA LEU A 338 -5.06 20.90 -1.48
C LEU A 338 -5.33 20.85 0.02
N LYS A 339 -6.38 21.57 0.42
CA LYS A 339 -6.88 21.58 1.80
C LYS A 339 -7.85 20.42 2.05
N ALA A 340 -8.03 20.04 3.32
CA ALA A 340 -9.07 19.08 3.69
C ALA A 340 -10.46 19.55 3.22
N GLY A 341 -11.26 18.63 2.66
CA GLY A 341 -12.59 18.91 2.14
C GLY A 341 -12.62 19.69 0.81
N GLN A 342 -11.48 20.12 0.27
CA GLN A 342 -11.40 20.76 -1.04
C GLN A 342 -11.79 19.77 -2.14
N ALA A 343 -12.57 20.21 -3.12
CA ALA A 343 -12.92 19.33 -4.23
C ALA A 343 -11.72 19.12 -5.16
N PHE A 344 -11.52 17.90 -5.64
CA PHE A 344 -10.47 17.60 -6.63
C PHE A 344 -11.02 17.03 -7.94
N GLY A 345 -12.31 16.73 -7.98
CA GLY A 345 -12.96 16.18 -9.16
C GLY A 345 -14.41 15.81 -8.92
N ARG A 346 -14.99 15.17 -9.92
CA ARG A 346 -16.36 14.66 -9.91
C ARG A 346 -16.37 13.17 -10.24
N ALA A 347 -17.35 12.41 -9.77
CA ALA A 347 -17.56 11.03 -10.21
C ALA A 347 -17.87 10.99 -11.71
N ARG A 348 -17.16 10.15 -12.47
CA ARG A 348 -17.40 9.99 -13.92
C ARG A 348 -18.64 9.14 -14.22
N GLY A 349 -18.99 8.24 -13.30
CA GLY A 349 -20.14 7.35 -13.41
C GLY A 349 -20.76 7.06 -12.05
N GLU A 350 -21.31 5.86 -11.88
CA GLU A 350 -22.03 5.46 -10.65
C GLU A 350 -21.13 4.81 -9.58
N GLU A 351 -19.83 4.69 -9.85
CA GLU A 351 -18.83 4.13 -8.93
C GLU A 351 -17.52 4.91 -9.05
N ILE A 352 -16.90 5.28 -7.93
CA ILE A 352 -15.45 5.60 -7.87
C ILE A 352 -14.70 4.45 -7.22
N GLN A 353 -13.40 4.34 -7.46
CA GLN A 353 -12.58 3.31 -6.83
C GLN A 353 -11.48 3.95 -5.99
N VAL A 354 -11.30 3.45 -4.76
CA VAL A 354 -10.40 4.06 -3.78
C VAL A 354 -9.44 3.00 -3.23
N ALA A 355 -8.15 3.28 -3.32
CA ALA A 355 -7.10 2.49 -2.68
C ALA A 355 -6.29 3.37 -1.73
N ILE A 356 -5.91 2.80 -0.59
CA ILE A 356 -5.08 3.48 0.41
C ILE A 356 -3.72 2.82 0.45
N ARG A 357 -2.68 3.62 0.58
CA ARG A 357 -1.36 3.16 0.95
C ARG A 357 -0.92 3.79 2.26
N ASP A 358 -0.30 2.99 3.10
CA ASP A 358 0.47 3.42 4.26
C ASP A 358 1.93 3.06 4.03
N THR A 359 2.79 4.07 3.89
CA THR A 359 4.25 3.87 3.84
C THR A 359 4.63 2.84 2.75
N GLY A 360 4.09 3.05 1.55
CA GLY A 360 4.29 2.18 0.39
C GLY A 360 3.51 0.86 0.39
N ARG A 361 2.77 0.51 1.45
CA ARG A 361 1.97 -0.73 1.48
C ARG A 361 0.50 -0.44 1.20
N PHE A 362 -0.13 -1.24 0.33
CA PHE A 362 -1.59 -1.17 0.15
C PHE A 362 -2.31 -1.68 1.39
N MET A 363 -3.35 -0.96 1.78
CA MET A 363 -4.20 -1.28 2.93
C MET A 363 -5.60 -1.71 2.45
N ASP A 364 -6.38 -2.33 3.33
CA ASP A 364 -7.79 -2.59 3.05
C ASP A 364 -8.64 -1.32 3.30
N PRO A 365 -9.22 -0.69 2.26
CA PRO A 365 -9.97 0.55 2.41
C PRO A 365 -11.28 0.39 3.19
N ARG A 366 -11.69 -0.85 3.50
CA ARG A 366 -12.93 -1.16 4.23
C ARG A 366 -12.75 -1.12 5.74
N VAL A 367 -11.51 -0.99 6.24
CA VAL A 367 -11.24 -1.03 7.69
C VAL A 367 -11.91 0.16 8.38
N ARG A 368 -12.92 -0.12 9.20
CA ARG A 368 -13.75 0.90 9.86
C ARG A 368 -12.90 1.80 10.76
N LYS A 369 -12.08 1.18 11.61
CA LYS A 369 -11.40 1.88 12.71
C LYS A 369 -10.50 3.02 12.26
N ASP A 370 -9.85 2.88 11.10
CA ASP A 370 -8.85 3.86 10.64
C ASP A 370 -9.45 4.86 9.65
N TRP A 371 -10.38 4.44 8.78
CA TRP A 371 -10.79 5.26 7.63
C TRP A 371 -12.22 5.83 7.70
N TRP A 372 -13.06 5.37 8.62
CA TRP A 372 -14.51 5.62 8.58
C TRP A 372 -15.12 6.01 9.94
N HIS A 373 -14.42 6.80 10.76
CA HIS A 373 -14.89 7.19 12.09
C HIS A 373 -15.33 8.66 12.21
#